data_AF-A0A2P4P1R0-F1
#
_entry.id   AF-A0A2P4P1R0-F1
#
_cell.length_a   1.000
_cell.length_b   1.000
_cell.length_c   1.000
_cell.angle_alpha   90.00
_cell.angle_beta   90.00
_cell.angle_gamma   90.00
#
_symmetry.space_group_name_H-M   'P 1'
#
loop_
_entity.id
_entity.type
_entity.pdbx_description
1 polymer ?
#
loop_
_entity_poly.entity_id
_entity_poly.type
_entity_poly.pdbx_seq_one_letter_code
_entity_poly.pdbx_strand_id
1 'polypeptide(L)'
;MLKYILIAFKQQMSVIEKTVDRKLQIYLRESWTDTYTATNYAYKQSFDALNINAIREYLKDPIEYMTTLFNSDYAVYKVSLTNSILREIDEYYKNTKENLLKAVSEWSALFDPEQIYEQLQLSSFLLYLSGKSISSKEYNLLRTSMQRKHNINMNMTPPEYDFSEILKDVDKLLGSITIEKPVYFCELLCKSITEGDSIQNIWTDTERNESKKRMNTYLETKISYYNQIGCSARCPLCSSKCELPDDDHTQHQVTKHLLPAFNGCRNRETKYPSLIVCTEDKAHDERLWGYSKKDQNLLPLSEFLSKYHPSWLPFPRSEPSDEHITKMRAIWYKLKDELCKKHDMVDNTDPSWEFRYGGLIPE
;
A
#
# COMPACT_ATOMS: atom_id res chain seq x y z
N MET A 1 -14.54 -26.62 -26.63
CA MET A 1 -14.98 -25.28 -26.21
C MET A 1 -14.75 -25.04 -24.72
N LEU A 2 -15.42 -25.78 -23.81
CA LEU A 2 -15.34 -25.54 -22.36
C LEU A 2 -13.90 -25.44 -21.84
N LYS A 3 -13.01 -26.37 -22.23
CA LYS A 3 -11.58 -26.33 -21.84
C LYS A 3 -10.92 -24.96 -22.09
N TYR A 4 -11.20 -24.31 -23.22
CA TYR A 4 -10.63 -23.00 -23.55
C TYR A 4 -11.25 -21.88 -22.71
N ILE A 5 -12.56 -21.96 -22.45
CA ILE A 5 -13.26 -21.07 -21.51
C ILE A 5 -12.61 -21.18 -20.12
N LEU A 6 -12.39 -22.41 -19.62
CA LEU A 6 -11.77 -22.66 -18.31
C LEU A 6 -10.36 -22.04 -18.21
N ILE A 7 -9.56 -22.15 -19.27
CA ILE A 7 -8.21 -21.56 -19.34
C ILE A 7 -8.30 -20.03 -19.24
N ALA A 8 -9.17 -19.41 -20.02
CA ALA A 8 -9.31 -17.95 -20.02
C ALA A 8 -9.88 -17.43 -18.70
N PHE A 9 -10.82 -18.14 -18.07
CA PHE A 9 -11.29 -17.85 -16.71
C PHE A 9 -10.13 -17.84 -15.70
N LYS A 10 -9.28 -18.89 -15.69
CA LYS A 10 -8.09 -18.94 -14.82
C LYS A 10 -7.13 -17.78 -15.07
N GLN A 11 -6.95 -17.37 -16.34
CA GLN A 11 -6.11 -16.22 -16.68
C GLN A 11 -6.67 -14.91 -16.10
N GLN A 12 -7.99 -14.68 -16.20
CA GLN A 12 -8.61 -13.47 -15.63
C GLN A 12 -8.50 -13.42 -14.11
N MET A 13 -8.67 -14.54 -13.43
CA MET A 13 -8.44 -14.63 -11.98
C MET A 13 -6.97 -14.34 -11.62
N SER A 14 -6.02 -14.80 -12.44
CA SER A 14 -4.60 -14.45 -12.29
C SER A 14 -4.34 -12.95 -12.50
N VAL A 15 -5.07 -12.29 -13.41
CA VAL A 15 -4.98 -10.83 -13.59
C VAL A 15 -5.46 -10.11 -12.32
N ILE A 16 -6.57 -10.55 -11.71
CA ILE A 16 -7.05 -10.00 -10.43
C ILE A 16 -6.01 -10.24 -9.32
N GLU A 17 -5.45 -11.45 -9.22
CA GLU A 17 -4.39 -11.79 -8.25
C GLU A 17 -3.18 -10.84 -8.41
N LYS A 18 -2.76 -10.55 -9.65
CA LYS A 18 -1.65 -9.65 -9.95
C LYS A 18 -1.91 -8.18 -9.59
N THR A 19 -3.15 -7.79 -9.31
CA THR A 19 -3.43 -6.43 -8.79
C THR A 19 -2.84 -6.18 -7.40
N VAL A 20 -2.41 -7.25 -6.71
CA VAL A 20 -1.69 -7.18 -5.43
C VAL A 20 -0.49 -6.24 -5.48
N ASP A 21 0.25 -6.23 -6.60
CA ASP A 21 1.41 -5.36 -6.76
C ASP A 21 1.00 -3.89 -6.80
N ARG A 22 0.05 -3.54 -7.69
CA ARG A 22 -0.43 -2.16 -7.81
C ARG A 22 -0.99 -1.65 -6.47
N LYS A 23 -1.76 -2.47 -5.76
CA LYS A 23 -2.35 -2.08 -4.47
C LYS A 23 -1.26 -1.90 -3.40
N LEU A 24 -0.25 -2.77 -3.36
CA LEU A 24 0.92 -2.60 -2.50
C LEU A 24 1.65 -1.28 -2.80
N GLN A 25 1.92 -0.97 -4.06
CA GLN A 25 2.61 0.28 -4.45
C GLN A 25 1.81 1.52 -4.03
N ILE A 26 0.49 1.49 -4.18
CA ILE A 26 -0.39 2.58 -3.71
C ILE A 26 -0.26 2.75 -2.20
N TYR A 27 -0.34 1.67 -1.42
CA TYR A 27 -0.18 1.73 0.03
C TYR A 27 1.18 2.29 0.45
N LEU A 28 2.27 1.79 -0.12
CA LEU A 28 3.63 2.24 0.21
C LEU A 28 3.82 3.73 -0.10
N ARG A 29 3.34 4.17 -1.27
CA ARG A 29 3.40 5.57 -1.66
C ARG A 29 2.53 6.44 -0.74
N GLU A 30 1.24 6.14 -0.63
CA GLU A 30 0.30 7.00 0.09
C GLU A 30 0.56 7.00 1.59
N SER A 31 0.83 5.84 2.20
CA SER A 31 0.97 5.72 3.66
C SER A 31 2.38 5.97 4.18
N TRP A 32 3.43 5.74 3.38
CA TRP A 32 4.83 5.76 3.85
C TRP A 32 5.75 6.71 3.08
N THR A 33 5.26 7.35 2.01
CA THR A 33 6.03 8.34 1.25
C THR A 33 5.34 9.70 1.25
N ASP A 34 4.08 9.75 0.83
CA ASP A 34 3.34 11.00 0.59
C ASP A 34 2.72 11.56 1.89
N THR A 35 2.01 10.72 2.66
CA THR A 35 1.29 11.19 3.86
C THR A 35 2.18 11.20 5.09
N TYR A 36 2.98 10.16 5.26
CA TYR A 36 3.91 10.03 6.37
C TYR A 36 5.25 9.55 5.85
N THR A 37 6.32 10.23 6.25
CA THR A 37 7.65 9.64 6.15
C THR A 37 7.85 8.72 7.36
N ALA A 38 8.70 7.69 7.24
CA ALA A 38 8.95 6.76 8.36
C ALA A 38 9.31 7.48 9.67
N THR A 39 10.13 8.53 9.56
CA THR A 39 10.51 9.41 10.68
C THR A 39 9.30 10.13 11.26
N ASN A 40 8.44 10.74 10.43
CA ASN A 40 7.26 11.47 10.90
C ASN A 40 6.20 10.56 11.50
N TYR A 41 6.04 9.35 10.95
CA TYR A 41 5.16 8.35 11.53
C TYR A 41 5.65 7.90 12.91
N ALA A 42 6.94 7.57 13.03
CA ALA A 42 7.55 7.22 14.32
C ALA A 42 7.45 8.36 15.34
N TYR A 43 7.66 9.60 14.92
CA TYR A 43 7.49 10.76 15.79
C TYR A 43 6.04 10.88 16.30
N LYS A 44 5.05 10.67 15.42
CA LYS A 44 3.63 10.68 15.78
C LYS A 44 3.27 9.61 16.81
N GLN A 45 3.77 8.39 16.63
CA GLN A 45 3.51 7.25 17.52
C GLN A 45 4.27 7.32 18.86
N SER A 46 5.33 8.13 18.95
CA SER A 46 6.17 8.26 20.14
C SER A 46 5.99 9.62 20.82
N PHE A 47 6.67 10.65 20.30
CA PHE A 47 6.77 11.98 20.91
C PHE A 47 5.44 12.75 20.90
N ASP A 48 4.69 12.76 19.80
CA ASP A 48 3.39 13.48 19.77
C ASP A 48 2.34 12.79 20.64
N ALA A 49 2.36 11.45 20.69
CA ALA A 49 1.51 10.66 21.56
C ALA A 49 1.93 10.69 23.03
N LEU A 50 3.07 11.32 23.37
CA LEU A 50 3.67 11.31 24.71
C LEU A 50 3.84 9.89 25.28
N ASN A 51 4.03 8.89 24.41
CA ASN A 51 4.19 7.51 24.80
C ASN A 51 5.64 7.25 25.23
N ILE A 52 5.87 7.26 26.55
CA ILE A 52 7.21 7.12 27.13
C ILE A 52 7.93 5.83 26.72
N ASN A 53 7.23 4.71 26.59
CA ASN A 53 7.87 3.46 26.20
C ASN A 53 8.31 3.51 24.72
N ALA A 54 7.45 4.02 23.85
CA ALA A 54 7.80 4.25 22.45
C ALA A 54 8.95 5.26 22.29
N ILE A 55 8.98 6.32 23.10
CA ILE A 55 10.09 7.29 23.13
C ILE A 55 11.39 6.61 23.57
N ARG A 56 11.36 5.77 24.61
CA ARG A 56 12.54 5.01 25.06
C ARG A 56 13.08 4.11 23.97
N GLU A 57 12.20 3.39 23.26
CA GLU A 57 12.58 2.54 22.13
C GLU A 57 13.20 3.37 21.01
N TYR A 58 12.56 4.48 20.62
CA TYR A 58 13.09 5.40 19.60
C TYR A 58 14.47 5.96 19.98
N LEU A 59 14.65 6.41 21.23
CA LEU A 59 15.92 6.97 21.71
C LEU A 59 17.01 5.92 21.90
N LYS A 60 16.64 4.65 22.06
CA LYS A 60 17.60 3.53 22.14
C LYS A 60 18.09 3.17 20.76
N ASP A 61 17.18 2.89 19.84
CA ASP A 61 17.48 2.58 18.45
C ASP A 61 16.32 3.03 17.54
N PRO A 62 16.43 4.19 16.87
CA PRO A 62 15.35 4.69 16.04
C PRO A 62 15.13 3.82 14.80
N ILE A 63 16.17 3.11 14.32
CA ILE A 63 16.07 2.23 13.15
C ILE A 63 15.25 1.00 13.50
N GLU A 64 15.59 0.34 14.62
CA GLU A 64 14.86 -0.83 15.12
C GLU A 64 13.39 -0.48 15.42
N TYR A 65 13.14 0.67 16.06
CA TYR A 65 11.79 1.13 16.37
C TYR A 65 10.95 1.39 15.11
N MET A 66 11.45 2.15 14.14
CA MET A 66 10.74 2.40 12.86
C MET A 66 10.49 1.12 12.08
N THR A 67 11.48 0.21 12.04
CA THR A 67 11.35 -1.09 11.37
C THR A 67 10.24 -1.92 12.02
N THR A 68 10.16 -1.90 13.34
CA THR A 68 9.12 -2.62 14.11
C THR A 68 7.73 -2.03 13.88
N LEU A 69 7.60 -0.70 13.90
CA LEU A 69 6.35 -0.01 13.56
C LEU A 69 5.89 -0.38 12.15
N PHE A 70 6.78 -0.25 11.17
CA PHE A 70 6.48 -0.55 9.77
C PHE A 70 6.01 -2.01 9.60
N ASN A 71 6.75 -2.97 10.14
CA ASN A 71 6.43 -4.38 10.01
C ASN A 71 5.10 -4.74 10.69
N SER A 72 4.77 -4.08 11.81
CA SER A 72 3.51 -4.28 12.52
C SER A 72 2.32 -3.82 11.69
N ASP A 73 2.39 -2.60 11.15
CA ASP A 73 1.33 -2.03 10.30
C ASP A 73 1.22 -2.80 8.98
N TYR A 74 2.36 -3.16 8.39
CA TYR A 74 2.39 -3.92 7.16
C TYR A 74 1.80 -5.33 7.32
N ALA A 75 2.01 -5.99 8.47
CA ALA A 75 1.41 -7.30 8.73
C ALA A 75 -0.12 -7.24 8.73
N VAL A 76 -0.69 -6.20 9.33
CA VAL A 76 -2.14 -5.96 9.32
C VAL A 76 -2.63 -5.67 7.89
N TYR A 77 -1.94 -4.77 7.18
CA TYR A 77 -2.28 -4.42 5.80
C TYR A 77 -2.22 -5.62 4.86
N LYS A 78 -1.17 -6.44 4.94
CA LYS A 78 -0.97 -7.65 4.14
C LYS A 78 -2.16 -8.61 4.26
N VAL A 79 -2.61 -8.88 5.49
CA VAL A 79 -3.78 -9.76 5.73
C VAL A 79 -5.04 -9.17 5.10
N SER A 80 -5.27 -7.87 5.30
CA SER A 80 -6.42 -7.16 4.74
C SER A 80 -6.42 -7.18 3.20
N LEU A 81 -5.28 -6.84 2.59
CA LEU A 81 -5.10 -6.79 1.14
C LEU A 81 -5.34 -8.16 0.49
N THR A 82 -4.69 -9.20 1.01
CA THR A 82 -4.84 -10.57 0.49
C THR A 82 -6.30 -11.02 0.58
N ASN A 83 -6.98 -10.75 1.71
CA ASN A 83 -8.40 -11.11 1.86
C ASN A 83 -9.31 -10.32 0.90
N SER A 84 -9.03 -9.03 0.65
CA SER A 84 -9.79 -8.22 -0.33
C SER A 84 -9.67 -8.78 -1.73
N ILE A 85 -8.47 -9.15 -2.17
CA ILE A 85 -8.25 -9.70 -3.51
C ILE A 85 -8.91 -11.07 -3.64
N LEU A 86 -8.80 -11.94 -2.62
CA LEU A 86 -9.52 -13.22 -2.64
C LEU A 86 -11.03 -13.01 -2.78
N ARG A 87 -11.61 -12.04 -2.08
CA ARG A 87 -13.04 -11.70 -2.22
C ARG A 87 -13.37 -11.19 -3.62
N GLU A 88 -12.52 -10.36 -4.22
CA GLU A 88 -12.70 -9.91 -5.61
C GLU A 88 -12.69 -11.08 -6.60
N ILE A 89 -11.83 -12.09 -6.37
CA ILE A 89 -11.80 -13.32 -7.16
C ILE A 89 -13.07 -14.16 -6.89
N ASP A 90 -13.48 -14.31 -5.64
CA ASP A 90 -14.71 -15.04 -5.24
C ASP A 90 -15.94 -14.43 -5.95
N GLU A 91 -16.07 -13.10 -5.94
CA GLU A 91 -17.13 -12.35 -6.60
C GLU A 91 -17.06 -12.47 -8.12
N TYR A 92 -15.88 -12.30 -8.71
CA TYR A 92 -15.67 -12.47 -10.15
C TYR A 92 -16.08 -13.87 -10.61
N TYR A 93 -15.63 -14.89 -9.90
CA TYR A 93 -15.94 -16.29 -10.18
C TYR A 93 -17.45 -16.55 -10.14
N LYS A 94 -18.12 -16.15 -9.05
CA LYS A 94 -19.57 -16.35 -8.87
C LYS A 94 -20.36 -15.61 -9.95
N ASN A 95 -20.08 -14.34 -10.15
CA ASN A 95 -20.79 -13.50 -11.12
C ASN A 95 -20.60 -14.02 -12.55
N THR A 96 -19.37 -14.40 -12.93
CA THR A 96 -19.10 -14.87 -14.29
C THR A 96 -19.81 -16.20 -14.57
N LYS A 97 -19.87 -17.11 -13.60
CA LYS A 97 -20.62 -18.37 -13.72
C LYS A 97 -22.12 -18.13 -13.87
N GLU A 98 -22.72 -17.36 -12.97
CA GLU A 98 -24.16 -17.07 -12.97
C GLU A 98 -24.58 -16.35 -14.25
N ASN A 99 -23.80 -15.35 -14.66
CA ASN A 99 -24.08 -14.59 -15.88
C ASN A 99 -23.89 -15.42 -17.15
N LEU A 100 -22.90 -16.33 -17.20
CA LEU A 100 -22.71 -17.21 -18.35
C LEU A 100 -23.89 -18.17 -18.49
N LEU A 101 -24.33 -18.80 -17.39
CA LEU A 101 -25.50 -19.68 -17.40
C LEU A 101 -26.78 -18.95 -17.84
N LYS A 102 -26.96 -17.72 -17.36
CA LYS A 102 -28.08 -16.86 -17.78
C LYS A 102 -28.00 -16.54 -19.27
N ALA A 103 -26.84 -16.11 -19.77
CA ALA A 103 -26.67 -15.74 -21.17
C ALA A 103 -26.84 -16.93 -22.13
N VAL A 104 -26.38 -18.14 -21.73
CA VAL A 104 -26.63 -19.37 -22.49
C VAL A 104 -28.12 -19.72 -22.53
N SER A 105 -28.82 -19.59 -21.40
CA SER A 105 -30.26 -19.81 -21.32
C SER A 105 -31.05 -18.82 -22.17
N GLU A 106 -30.69 -17.54 -22.12
CA GLU A 106 -31.31 -16.48 -22.94
C GLU A 106 -31.10 -16.73 -24.43
N TRP A 107 -29.89 -17.13 -24.84
CA TRP A 107 -29.63 -17.52 -26.23
C TRP A 107 -30.45 -18.74 -26.63
N SER A 108 -30.50 -19.78 -25.80
CA SER A 108 -31.27 -21.00 -26.06
C SER A 108 -32.75 -20.72 -26.29
N ALA A 109 -33.34 -19.78 -25.55
CA ALA A 109 -34.75 -19.42 -25.66
C ALA A 109 -35.14 -18.75 -26.99
N LEU A 110 -34.16 -18.37 -27.82
CA LEU A 110 -34.40 -17.79 -29.14
C LEU A 110 -34.70 -18.83 -30.23
N PHE A 111 -34.47 -20.12 -29.95
CA PHE A 111 -34.54 -21.19 -30.94
C PHE A 111 -35.64 -22.19 -30.62
N ASP A 112 -36.20 -22.79 -31.66
CA ASP A 112 -37.12 -23.92 -31.56
C ASP A 112 -36.32 -25.22 -31.30
N PRO A 113 -36.62 -25.98 -30.22
CA PRO A 113 -35.95 -27.23 -29.92
C PRO A 113 -36.05 -28.31 -31.00
N GLU A 114 -37.12 -28.30 -31.80
CA GLU A 114 -37.36 -29.31 -32.84
C GLU A 114 -36.74 -28.93 -34.20
N GLN A 115 -36.35 -27.66 -34.37
CA GLN A 115 -35.82 -27.14 -35.62
C GLN A 115 -34.31 -27.40 -35.76
N ILE A 116 -33.89 -27.78 -36.98
CA ILE A 116 -32.47 -27.85 -37.38
C ILE A 116 -32.09 -26.52 -38.04
N TYR A 117 -30.97 -25.94 -37.60
CA TYR A 117 -30.47 -24.66 -38.10
C TYR A 117 -29.18 -24.87 -38.90
N GLU A 118 -29.34 -25.05 -40.22
CA GLU A 118 -28.19 -25.15 -41.12
C GLU A 118 -27.41 -23.84 -41.18
N GLN A 119 -26.08 -23.91 -41.25
CA GLN A 119 -25.17 -22.75 -41.39
C GLN A 119 -25.09 -21.79 -40.17
N LEU A 120 -25.72 -22.11 -39.03
CA LEU A 120 -25.51 -21.34 -37.81
C LEU A 120 -24.10 -21.61 -37.26
N GLN A 121 -23.23 -20.62 -37.30
CA GLN A 121 -21.84 -20.77 -36.82
C GLN A 121 -21.72 -20.49 -35.32
N LEU A 122 -20.79 -21.18 -34.65
CA LEU A 122 -20.46 -20.95 -33.23
C LEU A 122 -20.04 -19.49 -32.98
N SER A 123 -19.38 -18.84 -33.95
CA SER A 123 -19.03 -17.42 -33.89
C SER A 123 -20.24 -16.51 -33.68
N SER A 124 -21.43 -16.87 -34.18
CA SER A 124 -22.65 -16.08 -33.94
C SER A 124 -23.09 -16.11 -32.47
N PHE A 125 -22.96 -17.27 -31.83
CA PHE A 125 -23.19 -17.42 -30.39
C PHE A 125 -22.12 -16.71 -29.56
N LEU A 126 -20.84 -16.84 -29.92
CA LEU A 126 -19.73 -16.19 -29.21
C LEU A 126 -19.79 -14.66 -29.36
N LEU A 127 -20.19 -14.16 -30.52
CA LEU A 127 -20.42 -12.75 -30.76
C LEU A 127 -21.56 -12.23 -29.88
N TYR A 128 -22.67 -12.96 -29.76
CA TYR A 128 -23.75 -12.61 -28.83
C TYR A 128 -23.26 -12.50 -27.38
N LEU A 129 -22.50 -13.48 -26.91
CA LEU A 129 -21.94 -13.51 -25.55
C LEU A 129 -20.86 -12.45 -25.30
N SER A 130 -20.30 -11.86 -26.35
CA SER A 130 -19.33 -10.76 -26.23
C SER A 130 -19.99 -9.42 -25.84
N GLY A 131 -21.33 -9.36 -25.79
CA GLY A 131 -22.02 -8.41 -24.92
C GLY A 131 -21.79 -6.93 -25.25
N LYS A 132 -21.25 -6.16 -24.30
CA LYS A 132 -21.01 -4.72 -24.48
C LYS A 132 -19.75 -4.38 -25.26
N SER A 133 -18.80 -5.30 -25.37
CA SER A 133 -17.53 -5.08 -26.10
C SER A 133 -17.71 -5.14 -27.61
N ILE A 134 -18.80 -5.72 -28.11
CA ILE A 134 -19.12 -5.69 -29.54
C ILE A 134 -19.70 -4.34 -29.95
N SER A 135 -19.30 -3.86 -31.12
CA SER A 135 -19.85 -2.60 -31.63
C SER A 135 -21.35 -2.74 -31.92
N SER A 136 -22.10 -1.64 -31.76
CA SER A 136 -23.52 -1.59 -32.11
C SER A 136 -23.76 -2.01 -33.56
N LYS A 137 -22.80 -1.75 -34.46
CA LYS A 137 -22.84 -2.18 -35.86
C LYS A 137 -22.75 -3.70 -35.99
N GLU A 138 -21.79 -4.34 -35.32
CA GLU A 138 -21.61 -5.80 -35.36
C GLU A 138 -22.80 -6.53 -34.76
N TYR A 139 -23.32 -6.04 -33.62
CA TYR A 139 -24.51 -6.62 -33.01
C TYR A 139 -25.75 -6.51 -33.92
N ASN A 140 -25.94 -5.36 -34.58
CA ASN A 140 -27.04 -5.19 -35.53
C ASN A 140 -26.89 -6.07 -36.78
N LEU A 141 -25.66 -6.32 -37.23
CA LEU A 141 -25.39 -7.25 -38.32
C LEU A 141 -25.73 -8.69 -37.92
N LEU A 142 -25.32 -9.12 -36.72
CA LEU A 142 -25.71 -10.41 -36.16
C LEU A 142 -27.23 -10.54 -36.12
N ARG A 143 -27.92 -9.60 -35.49
CA ARG A 143 -29.39 -9.58 -35.39
C ARG A 143 -30.07 -9.66 -36.76
N THR A 144 -29.60 -8.87 -37.73
CA THR A 144 -30.16 -8.87 -39.09
C THR A 144 -29.93 -10.21 -39.79
N SER A 145 -28.75 -10.81 -39.61
CA SER A 145 -28.43 -12.14 -40.16
C SER A 145 -29.32 -13.21 -39.53
N MET A 146 -29.45 -13.23 -38.21
CA MET A 146 -30.27 -14.17 -37.45
C MET A 146 -31.75 -14.09 -37.86
N GLN A 147 -32.29 -12.87 -38.00
CA GLN A 147 -33.66 -12.68 -38.46
C GLN A 147 -33.87 -13.14 -39.91
N ARG A 148 -32.95 -12.84 -40.82
CA ARG A 148 -33.11 -13.16 -42.25
C ARG A 148 -32.91 -14.63 -42.57
N LYS A 149 -31.92 -15.27 -41.95
CA LYS A 149 -31.54 -16.66 -42.26
C LYS A 149 -32.31 -17.69 -41.45
N HIS A 150 -32.62 -17.36 -40.19
CA HIS A 150 -33.13 -18.31 -39.22
C HIS A 150 -34.47 -17.90 -38.62
N ASN A 151 -35.04 -16.75 -39.03
CA ASN A 151 -36.26 -16.18 -38.48
C ASN A 151 -36.21 -15.93 -36.96
N ILE A 152 -35.02 -15.63 -36.44
CA ILE A 152 -34.79 -15.41 -35.01
C ILE A 152 -34.81 -13.92 -34.70
N ASN A 153 -35.69 -13.52 -33.78
CA ASN A 153 -35.82 -12.14 -33.34
C ASN A 153 -35.01 -11.90 -32.06
N MET A 154 -33.85 -11.25 -32.20
CA MET A 154 -33.00 -10.87 -31.07
C MET A 154 -33.38 -9.49 -30.52
N ASN A 155 -33.11 -9.29 -29.23
CA ASN A 155 -33.26 -7.99 -28.56
C ASN A 155 -32.48 -6.88 -29.28
N MET A 156 -32.98 -5.64 -29.20
CA MET A 156 -32.36 -4.48 -29.85
C MET A 156 -31.00 -4.10 -29.25
N THR A 157 -30.81 -4.38 -27.97
CA THR A 157 -29.56 -4.13 -27.24
C THR A 157 -28.82 -5.45 -26.99
N PRO A 158 -27.48 -5.44 -26.98
CA PRO A 158 -26.71 -6.60 -26.59
C PRO A 158 -26.95 -6.97 -25.11
N PRO A 159 -26.61 -8.20 -24.70
CA PRO A 159 -26.66 -8.61 -23.31
C PRO A 159 -25.90 -7.66 -22.38
N GLU A 160 -26.36 -7.53 -21.14
CA GLU A 160 -25.69 -6.66 -20.14
C GLU A 160 -24.30 -7.16 -19.74
N TYR A 161 -24.10 -8.48 -19.83
CA TYR A 161 -22.88 -9.20 -19.52
C TYR A 161 -21.90 -9.14 -20.69
N ASP A 162 -20.61 -9.36 -20.41
CA ASP A 162 -19.55 -9.31 -21.41
C ASP A 162 -18.50 -10.39 -21.16
N PHE A 163 -18.39 -11.32 -22.12
CA PHE A 163 -17.43 -12.43 -22.06
C PHE A 163 -16.37 -12.35 -23.16
N SER A 164 -16.22 -11.20 -23.83
CA SER A 164 -15.27 -11.01 -24.94
C SER A 164 -13.85 -11.48 -24.61
N GLU A 165 -13.32 -11.08 -23.45
CA GLU A 165 -11.99 -11.47 -22.99
C GLU A 165 -11.81 -12.97 -22.74
N ILE A 166 -12.89 -13.66 -22.42
CA ILE A 166 -12.90 -15.11 -22.16
C ILE A 166 -13.07 -15.89 -23.47
N LEU A 167 -13.83 -15.34 -24.42
CA LEU A 167 -14.26 -16.04 -25.62
C LEU A 167 -13.36 -15.79 -26.84
N LYS A 168 -12.47 -14.80 -26.81
CA LYS A 168 -11.60 -14.44 -27.96
C LYS A 168 -10.84 -15.63 -28.55
N ASP A 169 -10.26 -16.47 -27.71
CA ASP A 169 -9.48 -17.63 -28.16
C ASP A 169 -10.39 -18.78 -28.63
N VAL A 170 -11.58 -18.87 -28.03
CA VAL A 170 -12.59 -19.85 -28.43
C VAL A 170 -13.08 -19.55 -29.83
N ASP A 171 -13.38 -18.28 -30.13
CA ASP A 171 -13.88 -17.85 -31.43
C ASP A 171 -12.84 -18.06 -32.52
N LYS A 172 -11.59 -17.68 -32.25
CA LYS A 172 -10.48 -17.88 -33.18
C LYS A 172 -10.26 -19.35 -33.55
N LEU A 173 -10.47 -20.28 -32.61
CA LEU A 173 -10.18 -21.70 -32.80
C LEU A 173 -11.38 -22.50 -33.30
N LEU A 174 -12.59 -22.15 -32.85
CA LEU A 174 -13.79 -22.98 -33.00
C LEU A 174 -14.95 -22.23 -33.66
N GLY A 175 -14.84 -20.92 -33.91
CA GLY A 175 -15.94 -20.07 -34.37
C GLY A 175 -16.58 -20.53 -35.70
N SER A 176 -15.82 -21.19 -36.57
CA SER A 176 -16.32 -21.72 -37.85
C SER A 176 -17.15 -23.01 -37.74
N ILE A 177 -17.23 -23.62 -36.55
CA ILE A 177 -18.01 -24.85 -36.32
C ILE A 177 -19.50 -24.53 -36.45
N THR A 178 -20.23 -25.36 -37.18
CA THR A 178 -21.69 -25.27 -37.31
C THR A 178 -22.38 -25.87 -36.08
N ILE A 179 -23.41 -25.18 -35.57
CA ILE A 179 -24.30 -25.63 -34.51
C ILE A 179 -25.67 -25.93 -35.12
N GLU A 180 -25.91 -27.19 -35.46
CA GLU A 180 -27.18 -27.62 -36.09
C GLU A 180 -28.36 -27.61 -35.12
N LYS A 181 -28.11 -27.94 -33.85
CA LYS A 181 -29.11 -28.00 -32.77
C LYS A 181 -28.71 -27.05 -31.62
N PRO A 182 -28.99 -25.75 -31.74
CA PRO A 182 -28.55 -24.74 -30.77
C PRO A 182 -29.10 -24.96 -29.36
N VAL A 183 -30.35 -25.39 -29.22
CA VAL A 183 -30.94 -25.72 -27.91
C VAL A 183 -30.17 -26.86 -27.24
N TYR A 184 -29.94 -27.97 -27.94
CA TYR A 184 -29.17 -29.11 -27.42
C TYR A 184 -27.72 -28.74 -27.09
N PHE A 185 -27.09 -27.90 -27.92
CA PHE A 185 -25.76 -27.38 -27.63
C PHE A 185 -25.73 -26.54 -26.34
N CYS A 186 -26.71 -25.66 -26.15
CA CYS A 186 -26.84 -24.85 -24.94
C CYS A 186 -27.08 -25.72 -23.70
N GLU A 187 -27.93 -26.74 -23.80
CA GLU A 187 -28.16 -27.71 -22.72
C GLU A 187 -26.88 -28.44 -22.32
N LEU A 188 -26.12 -28.94 -23.31
CA LEU A 188 -24.83 -29.58 -23.07
C LEU A 188 -23.83 -28.61 -22.43
N LEU A 189 -23.80 -27.36 -22.87
CA LEU A 189 -22.91 -26.34 -22.31
C LEU A 189 -23.29 -26.01 -20.86
N CYS A 190 -24.56 -25.75 -20.59
CA CYS A 190 -25.08 -25.52 -19.24
C CYS A 190 -24.74 -26.69 -18.32
N LYS A 191 -25.03 -27.93 -18.76
CA LYS A 191 -24.69 -29.16 -18.04
C LYS A 191 -23.20 -29.23 -17.75
N SER A 192 -22.34 -28.90 -18.71
CA SER A 192 -20.89 -28.93 -18.54
C SER A 192 -20.35 -27.79 -17.65
N ILE A 193 -21.10 -26.71 -17.48
CA ILE A 193 -20.78 -25.62 -16.52
C ILE A 193 -21.21 -26.00 -15.10
N THR A 194 -22.29 -26.78 -14.94
CA THR A 194 -22.87 -27.14 -13.63
C THR A 194 -22.43 -28.50 -13.09
N GLU A 195 -22.03 -29.45 -13.94
CA GLU A 195 -21.68 -30.83 -13.57
C GLU A 195 -20.20 -31.16 -13.88
N GLY A 196 -19.55 -31.96 -13.02
CA GLY A 196 -18.20 -32.53 -13.27
C GLY A 196 -17.01 -31.58 -13.07
N ASP A 197 -15.85 -31.92 -13.68
CA ASP A 197 -14.61 -31.09 -13.83
C ASP A 197 -14.86 -29.80 -14.61
N SER A 198 -15.76 -28.98 -14.07
CA SER A 198 -16.36 -27.80 -14.66
C SER A 198 -15.69 -26.53 -14.17
N ILE A 199 -16.28 -25.37 -14.51
CA ILE A 199 -15.96 -24.08 -13.85
C ILE A 199 -15.96 -24.24 -12.33
N GLN A 200 -16.79 -25.15 -11.78
CA GLN A 200 -16.90 -25.40 -10.34
C GLN A 200 -15.62 -25.87 -9.65
N ASN A 201 -14.73 -26.54 -10.39
CA ASN A 201 -13.46 -27.06 -9.87
C ASN A 201 -12.28 -26.10 -10.11
N ILE A 202 -12.52 -24.93 -10.72
CA ILE A 202 -11.47 -23.94 -10.99
C ILE A 202 -11.11 -23.11 -9.77
N TRP A 203 -12.12 -22.80 -8.96
CA TRP A 203 -11.96 -21.97 -7.77
C TRP A 203 -12.45 -22.72 -6.54
N THR A 204 -11.61 -23.65 -6.10
CA THR A 204 -11.84 -24.46 -4.90
C THR A 204 -11.18 -23.83 -3.68
N ASP A 205 -11.49 -24.32 -2.48
CA ASP A 205 -10.75 -23.93 -1.26
C ASP A 205 -9.25 -24.17 -1.39
N THR A 206 -8.84 -25.19 -2.15
CA THR A 206 -7.42 -25.48 -2.42
C THR A 206 -6.80 -24.39 -3.29
N GLU A 207 -7.39 -24.07 -4.44
CA GLU A 207 -6.91 -23.00 -5.33
C GLU A 207 -6.92 -21.63 -4.64
N ARG A 208 -7.93 -21.38 -3.81
CA ARG A 208 -8.04 -20.18 -2.98
C ARG A 208 -6.88 -20.07 -1.98
N ASN A 209 -6.55 -21.18 -1.29
CA ASN A 209 -5.43 -21.23 -0.36
C ASN A 209 -4.07 -21.10 -1.08
N GLU A 210 -3.93 -21.67 -2.27
CA GLU A 210 -2.72 -21.53 -3.08
C GLU A 210 -2.54 -20.10 -3.58
N SER A 211 -3.60 -19.44 -4.05
CA SER A 211 -3.58 -18.02 -4.43
C SER A 211 -3.20 -17.13 -3.24
N LYS A 212 -3.80 -17.40 -2.06
CA LYS A 212 -3.41 -16.75 -0.80
C LYS A 212 -1.92 -16.90 -0.51
N LYS A 213 -1.38 -18.11 -0.66
CA LYS A 213 0.05 -18.40 -0.44
C LYS A 213 0.95 -17.68 -1.44
N ARG A 214 0.60 -17.66 -2.73
CA ARG A 214 1.34 -16.94 -3.78
C ARG A 214 1.38 -15.44 -3.50
N MET A 215 0.23 -14.83 -3.20
CA MET A 215 0.17 -13.41 -2.82
C MET A 215 1.00 -13.10 -1.58
N ASN A 216 0.88 -13.91 -0.52
CA ASN A 216 1.66 -13.69 0.70
C ASN A 216 3.18 -13.81 0.47
N THR A 217 3.61 -14.80 -0.33
CA THR A 217 5.02 -15.00 -0.70
C THR A 217 5.53 -13.81 -1.52
N TYR A 218 4.71 -13.33 -2.47
CA TYR A 218 5.02 -12.14 -3.27
C TYR A 218 5.21 -10.89 -2.39
N LEU A 219 4.27 -10.65 -1.48
CA LEU A 219 4.28 -9.53 -0.54
C LEU A 219 5.51 -9.57 0.38
N GLU A 220 5.82 -10.72 0.97
CA GLU A 220 7.03 -10.92 1.79
C GLU A 220 8.32 -10.66 1.02
N THR A 221 8.38 -11.12 -0.23
CA THR A 221 9.56 -10.89 -1.07
C THR A 221 9.72 -9.41 -1.39
N LYS A 222 8.62 -8.73 -1.76
CA LYS A 222 8.65 -7.32 -2.17
C LYS A 222 9.00 -6.37 -1.03
N ILE A 223 8.51 -6.66 0.18
CA ILE A 223 8.74 -5.75 1.31
C ILE A 223 10.19 -5.73 1.79
N SER A 224 10.93 -6.81 1.58
CA SER A 224 12.35 -6.91 1.95
C SER A 224 13.25 -5.88 1.26
N TYR A 225 12.80 -5.34 0.11
CA TYR A 225 13.52 -4.34 -0.67
C TYR A 225 12.99 -2.92 -0.45
N TYR A 226 11.93 -2.74 0.33
CA TYR A 226 11.40 -1.41 0.58
C TYR A 226 12.27 -0.70 1.60
N ASN A 227 12.57 0.58 1.35
CA ASN A 227 13.25 1.40 2.31
C ASN A 227 12.29 1.81 3.44
N GLN A 228 12.26 0.98 4.48
CA GLN A 228 11.34 1.12 5.62
C GLN A 228 11.69 2.28 6.55
N ILE A 229 12.89 2.86 6.41
CA ILE A 229 13.44 3.81 7.37
C ILE A 229 13.63 5.21 6.80
N GLY A 230 13.71 5.40 5.47
CA GLY A 230 14.07 6.68 4.85
C GLY A 230 15.56 7.00 5.03
N CYS A 231 16.02 8.17 4.59
CA CYS A 231 17.44 8.54 4.60
C CYS A 231 18.11 8.41 5.98
N SER A 232 19.26 7.74 6.04
CA SER A 232 19.97 7.44 7.30
C SER A 232 20.59 8.65 8.00
N ALA A 233 20.61 9.82 7.36
CA ALA A 233 21.21 11.03 7.92
C ALA A 233 20.50 11.47 9.21
N ARG A 234 21.26 12.06 10.13
CA ARG A 234 20.77 12.57 11.40
C ARG A 234 21.25 14.00 11.61
N CYS A 235 20.39 14.82 12.21
CA CYS A 235 20.72 16.20 12.54
C CYS A 235 21.98 16.21 13.41
N PRO A 236 23.02 16.99 13.05
CA PRO A 236 24.30 16.96 13.75
C PRO A 236 24.21 17.48 15.20
N LEU A 237 23.10 18.13 15.55
CA LEU A 237 22.90 18.78 16.85
C LEU A 237 22.06 17.91 17.79
N CYS A 238 20.85 17.53 17.36
CA CYS A 238 19.90 16.79 18.19
C CYS A 238 19.80 15.30 17.82
N SER A 239 20.50 14.86 16.77
CA SER A 239 20.42 13.50 16.21
C SER A 239 19.02 13.06 15.73
N SER A 240 18.06 13.99 15.58
CA SER A 240 16.80 13.71 14.91
C SER A 240 17.06 13.18 13.50
N LYS A 241 16.34 12.14 13.10
CA LYS A 241 16.54 11.52 11.78
C LYS A 241 16.01 12.44 10.65
N CYS A 242 16.65 12.38 9.49
CA CYS A 242 16.12 12.98 8.27
C CYS A 242 14.73 12.41 7.97
N GLU A 243 13.81 13.29 7.60
CA GLU A 243 12.45 12.88 7.23
C GLU A 243 12.31 12.53 5.75
N LEU A 244 13.28 12.86 4.91
CA LEU A 244 13.21 12.58 3.47
C LEU A 244 13.39 11.07 3.15
N PRO A 245 12.84 10.62 2.00
CA PRO A 245 13.10 9.27 1.49
C PRO A 245 14.60 9.05 1.25
N ASP A 246 15.01 7.79 1.12
CA ASP A 246 16.38 7.44 0.69
C ASP A 246 16.42 7.42 -0.84
N ASP A 247 16.52 8.61 -1.41
CA ASP A 247 16.51 8.88 -2.85
C ASP A 247 17.79 9.64 -3.28
N ASP A 248 18.88 9.43 -2.53
CA ASP A 248 20.18 10.09 -2.73
C ASP A 248 20.12 11.63 -2.69
N HIS A 249 19.13 12.20 -2.00
CA HIS A 249 19.09 13.65 -1.80
C HIS A 249 20.36 14.16 -1.11
N THR A 250 20.84 15.30 -1.59
CA THR A 250 22.06 15.94 -1.09
C THR A 250 21.79 16.88 0.08
N GLN A 251 20.53 17.23 0.32
CA GLN A 251 20.10 18.16 1.37
C GLN A 251 19.15 17.47 2.33
N HIS A 252 19.54 17.40 3.59
CA HIS A 252 18.77 16.75 4.64
C HIS A 252 17.89 17.75 5.36
N GLN A 253 16.72 17.29 5.79
CA GLN A 253 15.78 18.09 6.54
C GLN A 253 15.12 17.26 7.64
N VAL A 254 14.69 17.95 8.69
CA VAL A 254 13.81 17.40 9.70
C VAL A 254 12.99 18.54 10.28
N THR A 255 11.68 18.34 10.38
CA THR A 255 10.77 19.35 10.95
C THR A 255 10.65 19.25 12.46
N LYS A 256 10.79 18.04 13.02
CA LYS A 256 10.63 17.76 14.46
C LYS A 256 11.98 17.50 15.13
N HIS A 257 12.59 18.59 15.59
CA HIS A 257 13.88 18.54 16.27
C HIS A 257 13.74 18.17 17.76
N LEU A 258 14.54 17.21 18.21
CA LEU A 258 14.54 16.75 19.60
C LEU A 258 15.46 17.61 20.49
N LEU A 259 15.39 17.41 21.80
CA LEU A 259 16.40 17.96 22.70
C LEU A 259 17.74 17.25 22.46
N PRO A 260 18.85 17.99 22.24
CA PRO A 260 20.17 17.37 22.11
C PRO A 260 20.56 16.50 23.32
N ALA A 261 20.05 16.83 24.51
CA ALA A 261 20.26 16.05 25.72
C ALA A 261 19.73 14.59 25.64
N PHE A 262 18.71 14.31 24.83
CA PHE A 262 18.23 12.94 24.61
C PHE A 262 19.28 12.00 24.01
N ASN A 263 20.25 12.57 23.31
CA ASN A 263 21.38 11.85 22.72
C ASN A 263 22.69 12.11 23.48
N GLY A 264 22.61 12.64 24.71
CA GLY A 264 23.75 12.86 25.59
C GLY A 264 24.56 14.14 25.29
N CYS A 265 24.05 15.05 24.47
CA CYS A 265 24.70 16.33 24.25
C CYS A 265 24.65 17.17 25.54
N ARG A 266 25.83 17.56 26.02
CA ARG A 266 26.03 18.22 27.32
C ARG A 266 27.19 19.20 27.28
N ASN A 267 27.19 20.16 28.19
CA ASN A 267 28.34 21.04 28.41
C ASN A 267 29.55 20.20 28.87
N ARG A 268 30.75 20.51 28.34
CA ARG A 268 31.96 19.73 28.60
C ARG A 268 32.47 19.87 30.05
N GLU A 269 32.34 21.06 30.62
CA GLU A 269 32.86 21.40 31.94
C GLU A 269 31.87 21.01 33.03
N THR A 270 30.62 21.47 32.91
CA THR A 270 29.61 21.27 33.95
C THR A 270 28.88 19.93 33.84
N LYS A 271 29.02 19.22 32.70
CA LYS A 271 28.22 18.05 32.33
C LYS A 271 26.71 18.30 32.26
N TYR A 272 26.27 19.56 32.26
CA TYR A 272 24.85 19.90 32.20
C TYR A 272 24.24 19.54 30.84
N PRO A 273 23.03 18.95 30.81
CA PRO A 273 22.33 18.60 29.60
C PRO A 273 22.02 19.83 28.72
N SER A 274 22.00 19.60 27.41
CA SER A 274 21.58 20.61 26.44
C SER A 274 20.06 20.64 26.26
N LEU A 275 19.39 21.48 27.03
CA LEU A 275 17.92 21.57 27.11
C LEU A 275 17.26 22.61 26.17
N ILE A 276 17.97 23.00 25.11
CA ILE A 276 17.48 23.92 24.07
C ILE A 276 17.33 23.11 22.79
N VAL A 277 16.12 23.11 22.22
CA VAL A 277 15.84 22.51 20.90
C VAL A 277 16.64 23.30 19.86
N CYS A 278 17.30 22.60 18.94
CA CYS A 278 18.32 23.23 18.10
C CYS A 278 17.78 24.25 17.07
N THR A 279 16.46 24.35 16.89
CA THR A 279 15.81 25.37 16.05
C THR A 279 15.37 26.61 16.83
N GLU A 280 15.40 26.60 18.16
CA GLU A 280 15.11 27.79 18.99
C GLU A 280 16.15 28.89 18.73
N ASP A 281 15.74 30.17 18.81
CA ASP A 281 16.64 31.33 18.62
C ASP A 281 17.88 31.27 19.50
N LYS A 282 17.73 30.84 20.76
CA LYS A 282 18.86 30.67 21.69
C LYS A 282 19.94 29.71 21.17
N ALA A 283 19.55 28.69 20.39
CA ALA A 283 20.51 27.76 19.78
C ALA A 283 21.30 28.40 18.62
N HIS A 284 20.70 29.37 17.93
CA HIS A 284 21.30 30.13 16.84
C HIS A 284 22.17 31.28 17.34
N ASP A 285 21.67 32.06 18.30
CA ASP A 285 22.23 33.36 18.67
C ASP A 285 23.17 33.30 19.89
N GLU A 286 22.89 32.42 20.86
CA GLU A 286 23.57 32.41 22.16
C GLU A 286 24.55 31.24 22.33
N ARG A 287 24.43 30.20 21.50
CA ARG A 287 25.24 28.98 21.63
C ARG A 287 26.39 28.90 20.62
N LEU A 288 27.53 28.44 21.14
CA LEU A 288 28.67 28.04 20.33
C LEU A 288 28.78 26.51 20.28
N TRP A 289 29.11 26.00 19.09
CA TRP A 289 29.13 24.58 18.77
C TRP A 289 30.54 24.12 18.41
N GLY A 290 30.88 22.88 18.77
CA GLY A 290 32.18 22.27 18.46
C GLY A 290 32.01 20.85 17.93
N TYR A 291 32.84 20.44 16.99
CA TYR A 291 32.70 19.17 16.27
C TYR A 291 33.30 18.01 17.08
N SER A 292 34.48 18.22 17.66
CA SER A 292 35.18 17.21 18.46
C SER A 292 35.44 17.68 19.88
N LYS A 293 35.59 16.74 20.83
CA LYS A 293 36.00 17.03 22.22
C LYS A 293 37.32 17.81 22.33
N LYS A 294 38.15 17.80 21.27
CA LYS A 294 39.44 18.49 21.20
C LYS A 294 39.36 19.87 20.54
N ASP A 295 38.20 20.24 19.97
CA ASP A 295 38.04 21.55 19.35
C ASP A 295 38.00 22.63 20.43
N GLN A 296 38.99 23.52 20.36
CA GLN A 296 39.07 24.72 21.19
C GLN A 296 38.30 25.90 20.56
N ASN A 297 38.06 25.85 19.26
CA ASN A 297 37.34 26.89 18.53
C ASN A 297 35.86 26.51 18.41
N LEU A 298 35.05 27.01 19.34
CA LEU A 298 33.60 26.93 19.26
C LEU A 298 33.10 27.97 18.26
N LEU A 299 32.19 27.58 17.37
CA LEU A 299 31.68 28.44 16.30
C LEU A 299 30.19 28.74 16.51
N PRO A 300 29.69 29.89 16.07
CA PRO A 300 28.26 30.12 15.89
C PRO A 300 27.63 29.02 15.02
N LEU A 301 26.33 28.76 15.19
CA LEU A 301 25.66 27.62 14.56
C LEU A 301 25.78 27.63 13.03
N SER A 302 25.57 28.77 12.39
CA SER A 302 25.65 28.91 10.92
C SER A 302 27.05 28.59 10.37
N GLU A 303 28.10 29.08 11.03
CA GLU A 303 29.49 28.80 10.68
C GLU A 303 29.86 27.33 10.94
N PHE A 304 29.40 26.79 12.07
CA PHE A 304 29.58 25.38 12.41
C PHE A 304 28.99 24.44 11.35
N LEU A 305 27.73 24.65 10.98
CA LEU A 305 27.05 23.84 9.96
C LEU A 305 27.69 24.03 8.58
N SER A 306 28.02 25.26 8.19
CA SER A 306 28.68 25.54 6.89
C SER A 306 30.01 24.80 6.77
N LYS A 307 30.76 24.72 7.87
CA LYS A 307 32.09 24.10 7.88
C LYS A 307 32.04 22.57 7.93
N TYR A 308 31.16 21.99 8.74
CA TYR A 308 31.19 20.56 9.05
C TYR A 308 30.00 19.75 8.51
N HIS A 309 28.86 20.40 8.28
CA HIS A 309 27.60 19.75 7.90
C HIS A 309 26.82 20.56 6.84
N PRO A 310 27.42 20.89 5.68
CA PRO A 310 26.81 21.77 4.69
C PRO A 310 25.53 21.19 4.06
N SER A 311 25.33 19.87 4.10
CA SER A 311 24.11 19.20 3.65
C SER A 311 22.90 19.39 4.58
N TRP A 312 23.05 20.13 5.68
CA TRP A 312 21.96 20.53 6.58
C TRP A 312 21.61 22.02 6.43
N LEU A 313 22.12 22.68 5.39
CA LEU A 313 21.85 24.08 5.10
C LEU A 313 20.90 24.24 3.91
N PRO A 314 19.87 25.10 4.00
CA PRO A 314 19.59 26.01 5.10
C PRO A 314 19.05 25.31 6.34
N PHE A 315 19.56 25.68 7.51
CA PHE A 315 19.10 25.11 8.77
C PHE A 315 17.87 25.87 9.27
N PRO A 316 16.78 25.18 9.66
CA PRO A 316 15.55 25.85 10.05
C PRO A 316 15.77 26.71 11.30
N ARG A 317 15.38 27.98 11.19
CA ARG A 317 15.15 28.90 12.30
C ARG A 317 13.64 29.02 12.47
N SER A 318 13.05 27.92 12.87
CA SER A 318 11.63 27.86 13.20
C SER A 318 11.54 28.12 14.70
N GLU A 319 10.81 29.15 15.14
CA GLU A 319 10.21 29.09 16.48
C GLU A 319 9.51 27.73 16.55
N PRO A 320 10.08 26.72 17.23
CA PRO A 320 9.38 25.46 17.35
C PRO A 320 8.06 25.81 18.01
N SER A 321 6.93 25.28 17.52
CA SER A 321 5.65 25.63 18.12
C SER A 321 5.75 25.48 19.63
N ASP A 322 5.17 26.42 20.39
CA ASP A 322 5.23 26.35 21.86
C ASP A 322 4.81 24.97 22.37
N GLU A 323 3.88 24.32 21.66
CA GLU A 323 3.50 22.93 21.85
C GLU A 323 4.67 21.94 21.70
N HIS A 324 5.44 22.01 20.61
CA HIS A 324 6.60 21.14 20.39
C HIS A 324 7.65 21.30 21.49
N ILE A 325 8.00 22.55 21.84
CA ILE A 325 8.93 22.83 22.94
C ILE A 325 8.40 22.25 24.25
N THR A 326 7.13 22.51 24.54
CA THR A 326 6.46 22.04 25.76
C THR A 326 6.50 20.51 25.86
N LYS A 327 6.18 19.79 24.77
CA LYS A 327 6.28 18.33 24.70
C LYS A 327 7.70 17.84 24.97
N MET A 328 8.70 18.41 24.30
CA MET A 328 10.10 18.03 24.48
C MET A 328 10.56 18.20 25.93
N ARG A 329 10.20 19.32 26.56
CA ARG A 329 10.55 19.61 27.96
C ARG A 329 9.81 18.72 28.94
N ALA A 330 8.55 18.37 28.68
CA ALA A 330 7.79 17.40 29.47
C ALA A 330 8.39 16.00 29.40
N ILE A 331 8.76 15.55 28.20
CA ILE A 331 9.42 14.26 27.98
C ILE A 331 10.78 14.25 28.70
N TRP A 332 11.57 15.33 28.59
CA TRP A 332 12.79 15.45 29.37
C TRP A 332 12.53 15.34 30.86
N TYR A 333 11.58 16.10 31.40
CA TYR A 333 11.28 16.06 32.83
C TYR A 333 10.94 14.64 33.31
N LYS A 334 10.19 13.87 32.52
CA LYS A 334 9.84 12.49 32.80
C LYS A 334 11.02 11.51 32.70
N LEU A 335 12.00 11.77 31.83
CA LEU A 335 13.12 10.85 31.54
C LEU A 335 14.49 11.34 32.03
N LYS A 336 14.56 12.50 32.69
CA LYS A 336 15.84 13.15 33.02
C LYS A 336 16.75 12.26 33.87
N ASP A 337 16.21 11.52 34.84
CA ASP A 337 17.03 10.70 35.74
C ASP A 337 17.68 9.53 34.98
N GLU A 338 16.90 8.83 34.15
CA GLU A 338 17.41 7.72 33.33
C GLU A 338 18.40 8.21 32.26
N LEU A 339 18.12 9.34 31.61
CA LEU A 339 18.98 9.91 30.58
C LEU A 339 20.26 10.50 31.15
N CYS A 340 20.18 11.20 32.29
CA CYS A 340 21.35 11.70 33.00
C CYS A 340 22.27 10.56 33.42
N LYS A 341 21.71 9.49 33.98
CA LYS A 341 22.48 8.29 34.31
C LYS A 341 23.11 7.64 33.07
N LYS A 342 22.33 7.44 31.99
CA LYS A 342 22.78 6.80 30.74
C LYS A 342 23.94 7.55 30.07
N HIS A 343 23.89 8.88 30.09
CA HIS A 343 24.87 9.73 29.39
C HIS A 343 25.84 10.47 30.33
N ASP A 344 25.91 10.07 31.62
CA ASP A 344 26.77 10.67 32.65
C ASP A 344 26.50 12.18 32.90
N MET A 345 25.32 12.69 32.56
CA MET A 345 24.98 14.12 32.72
C MET A 345 24.66 14.47 34.17
N VAL A 346 24.88 15.74 34.53
CA VAL A 346 24.46 16.30 35.82
C VAL A 346 23.16 17.07 35.58
N ASP A 347 22.06 16.64 36.21
CA ASP A 347 20.78 17.32 36.10
C ASP A 347 20.89 18.76 36.61
N ASN A 348 20.55 19.72 35.74
CA ASN A 348 20.43 21.14 36.06
C ASN A 348 19.09 21.69 35.58
N THR A 349 18.08 20.83 35.43
CA THR A 349 16.74 21.22 35.02
C THR A 349 16.18 22.24 36.00
N ASP A 350 15.65 23.35 35.46
CA ASP A 350 15.05 24.41 36.26
C ASP A 350 13.91 23.81 37.14
N PRO A 351 13.92 24.00 38.48
CA PRO A 351 12.91 23.45 39.36
C PRO A 351 11.47 23.81 38.98
N SER A 352 11.26 24.96 38.33
CA SER A 352 9.93 25.37 37.86
C SER A 352 9.36 24.46 36.76
N TRP A 353 10.18 23.62 36.13
CA TRP A 353 9.73 22.65 35.12
C TRP A 353 8.83 21.57 35.69
N GLU A 354 8.96 21.26 36.99
CA GLU A 354 8.04 20.35 37.67
C GLU A 354 6.60 20.84 37.56
N PHE A 355 6.37 22.10 37.93
CA PHE A 355 5.05 22.72 37.86
C PHE A 355 4.58 22.93 36.41
N ARG A 356 5.50 23.31 35.51
CA ARG A 356 5.14 23.63 34.11
C ARG A 356 4.88 22.41 33.25
N TYR A 357 5.58 21.31 33.50
CA TYR A 357 5.61 20.16 32.60
C TYR A 357 5.41 18.80 33.27
N GLY A 358 5.62 18.69 34.58
CA GLY A 358 5.56 17.42 35.32
C GLY A 358 4.19 16.74 35.28
N GLY A 359 3.11 17.51 35.14
CA GLY A 359 1.74 16.97 35.02
C GLY A 359 1.29 16.62 33.59
N LEU A 360 2.11 16.87 32.57
CA LEU A 360 1.69 16.70 31.16
C LEU A 360 1.77 15.26 30.66
N ILE A 361 2.52 14.40 31.36
CA ILE A 361 2.65 12.98 31.05
C ILE A 361 2.26 12.20 32.31
N PRO A 362 1.16 11.42 32.29
CA PRO A 362 0.73 10.62 33.43
C PRO A 362 1.83 9.70 33.97
N GLU A 363 1.68 9.25 35.21
CA GLU A 363 2.67 8.37 35.86
C GLU A 363 2.90 7.04 35.12
#